data_AF-X5YER7-F1
#
_entry.id   AF-X5YER7-F1
#
_cell.length_a   1.000
_cell.length_b   1.000
_cell.length_c   1.000
_cell.angle_alpha   90.00
_cell.angle_beta   90.00
_cell.angle_gamma   90.00
#
_symmetry.space_group_name_H-M   'P 1'
#
loop_
_entity.id
_entity.type
_entity.pdbx_description
1 polymer ?
#
loop_
_entity_poly.entity_id
_entity_poly.type
_entity_poly.pdbx_seq_one_letter_code
_entity_poly.pdbx_strand_id
1 'polypeptide(L)'
;MAKLQIAPFERSRYLGSITQVNPLEVRVNFPFATEIAPSQYAGHRVTRGQVGEFVVIEGQSLAVLGRIMDIRLPDRDRLSVEPERASDQAEPNPIGTIRLLGSVEIDTGKSTRGIAEAPRIGDYVFLAHPEFIRHAIDITEPTQSGGVYLGHLSGASETRIVISPLALFGRHCAVLGSTGGGKSWTTARLAEQLAALRGKLLLIDPTGEYHTLGGLADHVHLGGQRQDEDDTSHFVSFPYRHLTELDLFALFQPSPGVQAPKLRDAIASLKLLEIVPSLGTDGELIKAFALKKPINSALIQNDGAINAISAKYNIKKLSHQILRECVNLQAGDPKSWGGVHENSQSACVTLSMRIESAIKSPHLSPIFSPEPYMEDLTATFDNFLADKDKRILRVSMRYLPFEHHSRELVVNAIGRHLLNRARMGQFHEMPLVVALDEAHQFLNKSVGDEYNKVTLDAFGLIAKEGRKYGLTCLLATQRPRDVPEDVLSQIGMFIVHRLINQHDQSVVINASGTIDSSVASFLPNLREGEAMIVGSHAIMPLPIQVAMPRSQPEIPDRKEATWINP
;
A
#
# COMPACT_ATOMS: atom_id res chain seq x y z
N MET A 1 -11.27 31.77 -5.03
CA MET A 1 -12.66 31.32 -5.21
C MET A 1 -13.04 31.46 -6.67
N ALA A 2 -12.93 30.38 -7.42
CA ALA A 2 -13.35 30.35 -8.82
C ALA A 2 -14.88 30.21 -8.86
N LYS A 3 -15.57 31.15 -9.51
CA LYS A 3 -16.97 30.95 -9.93
C LYS A 3 -17.05 29.67 -10.77
N LEU A 4 -18.11 28.86 -10.58
CA LEU A 4 -18.46 27.77 -11.49
C LEU A 4 -18.44 28.31 -12.93
N GLN A 5 -17.48 27.84 -13.74
CA GLN A 5 -17.29 28.34 -15.11
C GLN A 5 -18.41 27.90 -16.06
N ILE A 6 -19.22 26.92 -15.65
CA ILE A 6 -20.26 26.29 -16.46
C ILE A 6 -21.57 26.28 -15.68
N ALA A 7 -22.65 26.65 -16.37
CA ALA A 7 -23.99 26.58 -15.81
C ALA A 7 -24.39 25.11 -15.62
N PRO A 8 -24.73 24.65 -14.40
CA PRO A 8 -25.13 23.26 -14.18
C PRO A 8 -26.43 22.91 -14.90
N PHE A 9 -27.32 23.89 -15.09
CA PHE A 9 -28.65 23.72 -15.66
C PHE A 9 -28.76 24.40 -17.02
N GLU A 10 -28.74 23.61 -18.10
CA GLU A 10 -28.96 24.11 -19.46
C GLU A 10 -30.02 23.26 -20.16
N ARG A 11 -30.98 23.92 -20.82
CA ARG A 11 -32.09 23.24 -21.51
C ARG A 11 -31.63 22.24 -22.57
N SER A 12 -30.49 22.47 -23.22
CA SER A 12 -29.90 21.57 -24.20
C SER A 12 -29.48 20.21 -23.61
N ARG A 13 -29.26 20.15 -22.29
CA ARG A 13 -28.89 18.95 -21.53
C ARG A 13 -30.05 18.36 -20.73
N TYR A 14 -31.27 18.84 -20.90
CA TYR A 14 -32.42 18.33 -20.17
C TYR A 14 -32.69 16.86 -20.51
N LEU A 15 -32.84 16.02 -19.48
CA LEU A 15 -33.07 14.58 -19.62
C LEU A 15 -34.46 14.16 -19.14
N GLY A 16 -35.03 14.85 -18.15
CA GLY A 16 -36.30 14.42 -17.56
C GLY A 16 -36.65 15.10 -16.24
N SER A 17 -37.66 14.57 -15.56
CA SER A 17 -38.18 15.10 -14.30
C SER A 17 -38.35 14.01 -13.24
N ILE A 18 -38.11 14.36 -11.98
CA ILE A 18 -38.23 13.42 -10.85
C ILE A 18 -39.69 13.07 -10.60
N THR A 19 -39.98 11.78 -10.48
CA THR A 19 -41.31 11.22 -10.18
C THR A 19 -41.40 10.61 -8.78
N GLN A 20 -40.27 10.20 -8.19
CA GLN A 20 -40.21 9.66 -6.84
C GLN A 20 -38.86 10.01 -6.19
N VAL A 21 -38.87 10.29 -4.89
CA VAL A 21 -37.67 10.60 -4.11
C VAL A 21 -37.52 9.62 -2.96
N ASN A 22 -36.38 8.95 -2.87
CA ASN A 22 -35.92 8.17 -1.73
C ASN A 22 -34.63 8.82 -1.16
N PRO A 23 -34.14 8.41 0.03
CA PRO A 23 -32.96 9.03 0.66
C PRO A 23 -31.66 8.97 -0.15
N LEU A 24 -31.47 7.92 -0.97
CA LEU A 24 -30.23 7.68 -1.72
C LEU A 24 -30.44 7.66 -3.24
N GLU A 25 -31.69 7.71 -3.70
CA GLU A 25 -32.04 7.50 -5.09
C GLU A 25 -33.34 8.22 -5.43
N VAL A 26 -33.48 8.61 -6.70
CA VAL A 26 -34.70 9.22 -7.24
C VAL A 26 -35.12 8.43 -8.47
N ARG A 27 -36.43 8.31 -8.70
CA ARG A 27 -36.95 7.83 -9.98
C ARG A 27 -37.25 9.01 -10.86
N VAL A 28 -36.90 8.86 -12.14
CA VAL A 28 -36.97 9.92 -13.13
C VAL A 28 -37.69 9.38 -14.35
N ASN A 29 -38.60 10.20 -14.90
CA ASN A 29 -39.15 9.96 -16.22
C ASN A 29 -38.18 10.50 -17.26
N PHE A 30 -37.71 9.65 -18.17
CA PHE A 30 -36.77 10.00 -19.24
C PHE A 30 -37.48 9.99 -20.60
N PRO A 31 -38.23 11.06 -20.94
CA PRO A 31 -39.06 11.09 -22.15
C PRO A 31 -38.27 10.89 -23.46
N PHE A 32 -36.98 11.20 -23.46
CA PHE A 32 -36.12 11.13 -24.65
C PHE A 32 -35.24 9.87 -24.73
N ALA A 33 -35.31 8.96 -23.75
CA ALA A 33 -34.41 7.80 -23.69
C ALA A 33 -34.70 6.72 -24.75
N THR A 34 -35.81 6.81 -25.47
CA THR A 34 -36.16 5.94 -26.60
C THR A 34 -35.82 6.52 -27.97
N GLU A 35 -35.33 7.76 -28.04
CA GLU A 35 -34.96 8.40 -29.31
C GLU A 35 -33.66 7.79 -29.88
N ILE A 36 -33.66 7.51 -31.20
CA ILE A 36 -32.61 6.70 -31.86
C ILE A 36 -31.29 7.47 -32.14
N ALA A 37 -31.14 8.73 -31.73
CA ALA A 37 -29.99 9.56 -32.11
C ALA A 37 -29.05 9.94 -30.96
N PRO A 38 -27.74 9.59 -31.03
CA PRO A 38 -26.73 10.28 -30.23
C PRO A 38 -26.60 11.72 -30.74
N SER A 39 -26.95 12.70 -29.90
CA SER A 39 -26.71 14.12 -30.20
C SER A 39 -25.26 14.52 -29.89
N GLN A 40 -24.69 15.52 -30.58
CA GLN A 40 -23.40 16.11 -30.22
C GLN A 40 -23.63 17.47 -29.55
N TYR A 41 -23.02 17.70 -28.37
CA TYR A 41 -23.05 18.99 -27.68
C TYR A 41 -21.63 19.44 -27.34
N ALA A 42 -21.24 20.64 -27.80
CA ALA A 42 -19.90 21.20 -27.60
C ALA A 42 -18.74 20.27 -28.03
N GLY A 43 -18.97 19.41 -29.03
CA GLY A 43 -17.99 18.40 -29.49
C GLY A 43 -18.03 17.08 -28.73
N HIS A 44 -18.86 16.95 -27.69
CA HIS A 44 -19.04 15.74 -26.89
C HIS A 44 -20.26 14.93 -27.35
N ARG A 45 -20.18 13.60 -27.31
CA ARG A 45 -21.30 12.70 -27.61
C ARG A 45 -22.27 12.70 -26.42
N VAL A 46 -23.50 13.09 -26.65
CA VAL A 46 -24.59 13.10 -25.66
C VAL A 46 -25.52 11.93 -25.97
N THR A 47 -25.42 10.90 -25.14
CA THR A 47 -26.42 9.84 -25.01
C THR A 47 -27.54 10.36 -24.11
N ARG A 48 -28.81 10.25 -24.54
CA ARG A 48 -29.95 10.87 -23.84
C ARG A 48 -30.51 9.94 -22.77
N GLY A 49 -29.74 9.67 -21.72
CA GLY A 49 -30.16 8.76 -20.66
C GLY A 49 -29.68 7.33 -20.95
N GLN A 50 -28.40 7.09 -20.70
CA GLN A 50 -27.80 5.76 -20.68
C GLN A 50 -27.39 5.39 -19.24
N VAL A 51 -27.48 4.10 -18.91
CA VAL A 51 -26.96 3.59 -17.64
C VAL A 51 -25.49 3.94 -17.49
N GLY A 52 -25.14 4.50 -16.34
CA GLY A 52 -23.79 4.91 -15.98
C GLY A 52 -23.51 6.39 -16.19
N GLU A 53 -24.37 7.15 -16.88
CA GLU A 53 -24.20 8.59 -17.09
C GLU A 53 -24.37 9.39 -15.79
N PHE A 54 -23.61 10.48 -15.72
CA PHE A 54 -23.71 11.46 -14.65
C PHE A 54 -24.76 12.51 -15.00
N VAL A 55 -25.58 12.85 -14.02
CA VAL A 55 -26.63 13.85 -14.12
C VAL A 55 -26.51 14.88 -13.02
N VAL A 56 -27.10 16.04 -13.24
CA VAL A 56 -27.29 17.07 -12.22
C VAL A 56 -28.78 17.32 -12.07
N ILE A 57 -29.26 17.26 -10.84
CA ILE A 57 -30.64 17.55 -10.47
C ILE A 57 -30.69 19.01 -9.99
N GLU A 58 -31.68 19.72 -10.49
CA GLU A 58 -31.95 21.11 -10.12
C GLU A 58 -32.27 21.24 -8.63
N GLY A 59 -31.69 22.25 -7.99
CA GLY A 59 -32.00 22.65 -6.63
C GLY A 59 -31.87 24.16 -6.49
N GLN A 60 -32.29 24.70 -5.33
CA GLN A 60 -32.42 26.15 -5.17
C GLN A 60 -31.06 26.85 -5.04
N SER A 61 -30.20 26.33 -4.17
CA SER A 61 -28.85 26.86 -3.91
C SER A 61 -27.74 25.83 -4.17
N LEU A 62 -28.16 24.57 -4.38
CA LEU A 62 -27.31 23.41 -4.53
C LEU A 62 -27.72 22.67 -5.82
N ALA A 63 -26.72 22.15 -6.51
CA ALA A 63 -26.89 21.22 -7.61
C ALA A 63 -26.58 19.81 -7.09
N VAL A 64 -27.53 18.87 -7.23
CA VAL A 64 -27.33 17.49 -6.75
C VAL A 64 -26.77 16.64 -7.88
N LEU A 65 -25.56 16.10 -7.69
CA LEU A 65 -24.95 15.17 -8.63
C LEU A 65 -25.53 13.77 -8.43
N GLY A 66 -25.90 13.12 -9.53
CA GLY A 66 -26.45 11.77 -9.55
C GLY A 66 -25.91 10.92 -10.69
N ARG A 67 -26.14 9.60 -10.63
CA ARG A 67 -25.76 8.65 -11.69
C ARG A 67 -26.91 7.73 -12.03
N ILE A 68 -27.15 7.54 -13.32
CA ILE A 68 -28.20 6.65 -13.82
C ILE A 68 -27.78 5.20 -13.55
N MET A 69 -28.59 4.45 -12.79
CA MET A 69 -28.32 3.07 -12.40
C MET A 69 -29.01 2.05 -13.29
N ASP A 70 -30.24 2.35 -13.67
CA ASP A 70 -31.06 1.53 -14.56
C ASP A 70 -32.03 2.42 -15.33
N ILE A 71 -32.44 1.94 -16.51
CA ILE A 71 -33.52 2.50 -17.30
C ILE A 71 -34.35 1.33 -17.78
N ARG A 72 -35.66 1.44 -17.64
CA ARG A 72 -36.63 0.43 -18.05
C ARG A 72 -37.91 1.07 -18.57
N LEU A 73 -38.60 0.36 -19.43
CA LEU A 73 -40.00 0.68 -19.73
C LEU A 73 -40.90 0.03 -18.68
N PRO A 74 -41.99 0.70 -18.27
CA PRO A 74 -43.07 0.05 -17.56
C PRO A 74 -43.57 -1.17 -18.34
N ASP A 75 -43.99 -2.24 -17.66
CA ASP A 75 -44.45 -3.47 -18.33
C ASP A 75 -45.60 -3.22 -19.31
N ARG A 76 -46.46 -2.23 -19.00
CA ARG A 76 -47.55 -1.77 -19.88
C ARG A 76 -47.06 -1.16 -21.20
N ASP A 77 -45.87 -0.57 -21.19
CA ASP A 77 -45.31 0.20 -22.30
C ASP A 77 -44.21 -0.60 -23.02
N ARG A 78 -43.95 -1.86 -22.63
CA ARG A 78 -42.84 -2.67 -23.17
C ARG A 78 -42.87 -2.89 -24.69
N LEU A 79 -44.07 -2.90 -25.29
CA LEU A 79 -44.28 -3.11 -26.73
C LEU A 79 -44.21 -1.79 -27.53
N SER A 80 -44.15 -0.63 -26.87
CA SER A 80 -44.10 0.69 -27.54
C SER A 80 -42.80 0.95 -28.32
N VAL A 81 -41.76 0.16 -28.04
CA VAL A 81 -40.46 0.22 -28.74
C VAL A 81 -40.27 -0.90 -29.77
N GLU A 82 -41.27 -1.76 -29.99
CA GLU A 82 -41.26 -2.78 -31.05
C GLU A 82 -41.91 -2.22 -32.33
N PRO A 83 -41.14 -2.01 -33.42
CA PRO A 83 -41.64 -1.38 -34.65
C PRO A 83 -42.83 -2.11 -35.30
N GLU A 84 -42.90 -3.44 -35.13
CA GLU A 84 -43.91 -4.30 -35.77
C GLU A 84 -45.19 -4.49 -34.94
N ARG A 85 -45.21 -4.03 -33.69
CA ARG A 85 -46.34 -4.20 -32.75
C ARG A 85 -46.86 -2.90 -32.14
N ALA A 86 -46.28 -1.77 -32.52
CA ALA A 86 -46.77 -0.46 -32.14
C ALA A 86 -48.16 -0.24 -32.75
N SER A 87 -49.22 -0.47 -31.97
CA SER A 87 -50.52 0.15 -32.25
C SER A 87 -50.35 1.67 -32.12
N ASP A 88 -50.94 2.42 -33.05
CA ASP A 88 -50.87 3.88 -33.14
C ASP A 88 -50.69 4.60 -31.78
N GLN A 89 -49.61 5.39 -31.70
CA GLN A 89 -49.42 6.53 -30.78
C GLN A 89 -49.14 6.27 -29.28
N ALA A 90 -48.75 5.07 -28.84
CA ALA A 90 -48.26 4.93 -27.47
C ALA A 90 -46.84 5.51 -27.32
N GLU A 91 -46.72 6.76 -26.84
CA GLU A 91 -45.42 7.35 -26.50
C GLU A 91 -44.77 6.55 -25.36
N PRO A 92 -43.55 6.03 -25.57
CA PRO A 92 -42.84 5.30 -24.53
C PRO A 92 -42.55 6.22 -23.34
N ASN A 93 -42.72 5.71 -22.12
CA ASN A 93 -42.41 6.42 -20.89
C ASN A 93 -41.29 5.72 -20.10
N PRO A 94 -40.03 5.81 -20.53
CA PRO A 94 -38.92 5.21 -19.81
C PRO A 94 -38.81 5.79 -18.40
N ILE A 95 -38.70 4.88 -17.43
CA ILE A 95 -38.41 5.22 -16.05
C ILE A 95 -37.01 4.72 -15.75
N GLY A 96 -36.20 5.57 -15.14
CA GLY A 96 -34.91 5.15 -14.62
C GLY A 96 -34.72 5.54 -13.18
N THR A 97 -33.78 4.85 -12.54
CA THR A 97 -33.36 5.15 -11.18
C THR A 97 -32.04 5.90 -11.23
N ILE A 98 -31.99 7.06 -10.58
CA ILE A 98 -30.77 7.84 -10.43
C ILE A 98 -30.34 7.74 -8.98
N ARG A 99 -29.10 7.30 -8.77
CA ARG A 99 -28.49 7.32 -7.46
C ARG A 99 -27.91 8.69 -7.17
N LEU A 100 -28.21 9.22 -5.99
CA LEU A 100 -27.71 10.50 -5.52
C LEU A 100 -26.29 10.33 -4.97
N LEU A 101 -25.38 11.23 -5.34
CA LEU A 101 -23.94 11.08 -5.09
C LEU A 101 -23.39 12.18 -4.17
N GLY A 102 -23.83 13.42 -4.35
CA GLY A 102 -23.42 14.55 -3.53
C GLY A 102 -24.06 15.86 -3.97
N SER A 103 -23.78 16.92 -3.24
CA SER A 103 -24.31 18.26 -3.52
C SER A 103 -23.17 19.25 -3.79
N VAL A 104 -23.33 20.11 -4.79
CA VAL A 104 -22.40 21.18 -5.14
C VAL A 104 -23.10 22.51 -4.98
N GLU A 105 -22.53 23.42 -4.19
CA GLU A 105 -23.02 24.79 -4.05
C GLU A 105 -22.87 25.55 -5.38
N ILE A 106 -23.96 26.15 -5.88
CA ILE A 106 -23.97 26.82 -7.18
C ILE A 106 -23.15 28.11 -7.16
N ASP A 107 -23.15 28.83 -6.04
CA ASP A 107 -22.47 30.12 -5.92
C ASP A 107 -20.96 29.95 -5.72
N THR A 108 -20.57 28.98 -4.90
CA THR A 108 -19.17 28.79 -4.47
C THR A 108 -18.45 27.70 -5.25
N GLY A 109 -19.19 26.79 -5.91
CA GLY A 109 -18.65 25.57 -6.50
C GLY A 109 -18.24 24.52 -5.47
N LYS A 110 -18.45 24.79 -4.18
CA LYS A 110 -18.00 23.90 -3.12
C LYS A 110 -18.82 22.61 -3.11
N SER A 111 -18.12 21.51 -3.29
CA SER A 111 -18.69 20.18 -3.20
C SER A 111 -18.82 19.71 -1.75
N THR A 112 -19.93 19.07 -1.43
CA THR A 112 -20.21 18.47 -0.14
C THR A 112 -20.60 17.00 -0.29
N ARG A 113 -20.18 16.20 0.67
CA ARG A 113 -20.54 14.78 0.71
C ARG A 113 -21.96 14.60 1.23
N GLY A 114 -22.72 13.76 0.56
CA GLY A 114 -24.12 13.54 0.89
C GLY A 114 -25.02 14.60 0.26
N ILE A 115 -26.32 14.47 0.52
CA ILE A 115 -27.36 15.26 -0.10
C ILE A 115 -27.81 16.32 0.90
N ALA A 116 -27.25 17.52 0.77
CA ALA A 116 -27.52 18.61 1.69
C ALA A 116 -28.95 19.14 1.58
N GLU A 117 -29.50 19.15 0.34
CA GLU A 117 -30.90 19.41 0.06
C GLU A 117 -31.45 18.24 -0.77
N ALA A 118 -32.46 17.55 -0.25
CA ALA A 118 -33.10 16.45 -0.97
C ALA A 118 -33.89 16.98 -2.17
N PRO A 119 -33.76 16.35 -3.36
CA PRO A 119 -34.59 16.69 -4.50
C PRO A 119 -36.07 16.57 -4.22
N ARG A 120 -36.90 17.30 -4.97
CA ARG A 120 -38.35 17.26 -4.91
C ARG A 120 -38.93 16.56 -6.14
N ILE A 121 -40.15 16.07 -6.00
CA ILE A 121 -40.93 15.60 -7.15
C ILE A 121 -41.17 16.78 -8.08
N GLY A 122 -40.88 16.58 -9.37
CA GLY A 122 -40.99 17.61 -10.40
C GLY A 122 -39.68 18.34 -10.71
N ASP A 123 -38.65 18.22 -9.86
CA ASP A 123 -37.34 18.84 -10.14
C ASP A 123 -36.75 18.24 -11.43
N TYR A 124 -36.09 19.11 -12.21
CA TYR A 124 -35.54 18.75 -13.50
C TYR A 124 -34.16 18.09 -13.36
N VAL A 125 -33.93 17.16 -14.28
CA VAL A 125 -32.69 16.39 -14.37
C VAL A 125 -32.00 16.74 -15.67
N PHE A 126 -30.72 17.09 -15.57
CA PHE A 126 -29.87 17.48 -16.67
C PHE A 126 -28.69 16.52 -16.79
N LEU A 127 -28.18 16.30 -18.00
CA LEU A 127 -26.90 15.64 -18.19
C LEU A 127 -25.79 16.51 -17.56
N ALA A 128 -24.91 15.88 -16.78
CA ALA A 128 -23.80 16.59 -16.16
C ALA A 128 -22.75 16.96 -17.19
N HIS A 129 -22.34 18.23 -17.21
CA HIS A 129 -21.24 18.66 -18.05
C HIS A 129 -19.91 18.06 -17.56
N PRO A 130 -19.02 17.54 -18.44
CA PRO A 130 -17.71 16.99 -18.07
C PRO A 130 -16.92 17.81 -17.05
N GLU A 131 -16.73 19.10 -17.30
CA GLU A 131 -16.06 20.02 -16.38
C GLU A 131 -16.84 20.29 -15.07
N PHE A 132 -18.18 20.18 -15.07
CA PHE A 132 -18.95 20.23 -13.81
C PHE A 132 -18.69 18.97 -12.98
N ILE A 133 -18.65 17.80 -13.61
CA ILE A 133 -18.27 16.54 -12.95
C ILE A 133 -16.86 16.65 -12.40
N ARG A 134 -15.91 17.18 -13.19
CA ARG A 134 -14.54 17.45 -12.75
C ARG A 134 -14.50 18.37 -11.53
N HIS A 135 -15.23 19.48 -11.55
CA HIS A 135 -15.28 20.41 -10.42
C HIS A 135 -15.92 19.78 -9.19
N ALA A 136 -16.98 18.99 -9.39
CA ALA A 136 -17.60 18.22 -8.33
C ALA A 136 -16.60 17.23 -7.71
N ILE A 137 -15.76 16.60 -8.53
CA ILE A 137 -14.74 15.61 -8.16
C ILE A 137 -13.45 16.23 -7.59
N ASP A 138 -13.09 17.45 -7.99
CA ASP A 138 -11.87 18.12 -7.56
C ASP A 138 -12.00 18.48 -6.07
N ILE A 139 -11.64 17.53 -5.21
CA ILE A 139 -11.75 17.59 -3.74
C ILE A 139 -10.79 18.62 -3.12
N THR A 140 -9.96 19.26 -3.93
CA THR A 140 -9.07 20.33 -3.52
C THR A 140 -8.98 21.30 -4.68
N GLU A 141 -9.19 22.60 -4.42
CA GLU A 141 -8.68 23.64 -5.32
C GLU A 141 -7.27 23.22 -5.74
N PRO A 142 -6.91 23.25 -7.04
CA PRO A 142 -5.53 23.07 -7.44
C PRO A 142 -4.74 24.10 -6.66
N THR A 143 -4.08 23.65 -5.59
CA THR A 143 -3.07 24.47 -4.95
C THR A 143 -2.06 24.78 -6.04
N GLN A 144 -1.41 25.94 -5.94
CA GLN A 144 -0.35 26.33 -6.88
C GLN A 144 0.76 25.25 -7.03
N SER A 145 0.75 24.23 -6.16
CA SER A 145 1.68 23.10 -6.05
C SER A 145 1.42 21.89 -6.97
N GLY A 146 0.40 21.90 -7.83
CA GLY A 146 0.14 20.80 -8.78
C GLY A 146 -0.53 19.56 -8.17
N GLY A 147 -0.83 18.55 -9.00
CA GLY A 147 -1.60 17.37 -8.59
C GLY A 147 -1.22 16.10 -9.37
N VAL A 148 -1.63 14.94 -8.83
CA VAL A 148 -1.37 13.62 -9.41
C VAL A 148 -2.41 13.33 -10.48
N TYR A 149 -1.99 13.30 -11.73
CA TYR A 149 -2.87 12.98 -12.84
C TYR A 149 -2.96 11.45 -13.04
N LEU A 150 -4.11 10.89 -12.64
CA LEU A 150 -4.35 9.45 -12.64
C LEU A 150 -4.89 8.92 -13.96
N GLY A 151 -5.67 9.71 -14.68
CA GLY A 151 -6.38 9.23 -15.87
C GLY A 151 -7.61 10.06 -16.18
N HIS A 152 -8.58 9.46 -16.87
CA HIS A 152 -9.82 10.13 -17.27
C HIS A 152 -11.04 9.40 -16.71
N LEU A 153 -12.18 10.08 -16.62
CA LEU A 153 -13.44 9.45 -16.23
C LEU A 153 -13.83 8.37 -17.26
N SER A 154 -14.21 7.18 -16.79
CA SER A 154 -14.65 6.10 -17.69
C SER A 154 -15.89 6.55 -18.48
N GLY A 155 -15.82 6.46 -19.81
CA GLY A 155 -16.89 6.91 -20.71
C GLY A 155 -16.84 8.39 -21.10
N ALA A 156 -15.98 9.20 -20.47
CA ALA A 156 -15.81 10.63 -20.76
C ALA A 156 -14.31 10.99 -20.77
N SER A 157 -13.62 10.65 -21.87
CA SER A 157 -12.16 10.73 -21.98
C SER A 157 -11.61 12.16 -21.92
N GLU A 158 -12.42 13.18 -22.19
CA GLU A 158 -12.09 14.59 -21.97
C GLU A 158 -11.92 14.95 -20.49
N THR A 159 -12.56 14.21 -19.58
CA THR A 159 -12.61 14.55 -18.15
C THR A 159 -11.39 14.02 -17.43
N ARG A 160 -10.36 14.86 -17.29
CA ARG A 160 -9.13 14.50 -16.58
C ARG A 160 -9.34 14.45 -15.07
N ILE A 161 -8.87 13.38 -14.45
CA ILE A 161 -8.91 13.18 -12.99
C ILE A 161 -7.53 13.49 -12.41
N VAL A 162 -7.47 14.56 -11.62
CA VAL A 162 -6.27 15.02 -10.92
C VAL A 162 -6.58 15.04 -9.44
N ILE A 163 -5.73 14.40 -8.63
CA ILE A 163 -5.94 14.33 -7.17
C ILE A 163 -4.73 14.90 -6.46
N SER A 164 -4.93 15.68 -5.40
CA SER A 164 -3.81 16.20 -4.63
C SER A 164 -3.02 15.08 -3.94
N PRO A 165 -1.68 15.19 -3.81
CA PRO A 165 -0.87 14.19 -3.12
C PRO A 165 -1.34 13.92 -1.69
N LEU A 166 -1.82 14.97 -1.00
CA LEU A 166 -2.34 14.84 0.36
C LEU A 166 -3.61 14.00 0.41
N ALA A 167 -4.53 14.15 -0.55
CA ALA A 167 -5.75 13.34 -0.60
C ALA A 167 -5.46 11.87 -0.97
N LEU A 168 -4.45 11.62 -1.81
CA LEU A 168 -4.03 10.27 -2.18
C LEU A 168 -3.25 9.56 -1.06
N PHE A 169 -2.18 10.16 -0.57
CA PHE A 169 -1.20 9.49 0.30
C PHE A 169 -1.35 9.88 1.77
N GLY A 170 -1.97 11.02 2.08
CA GLY A 170 -2.03 11.58 3.43
C GLY A 170 -2.76 10.71 4.46
N ARG A 171 -3.49 9.69 4.01
CA ARG A 171 -4.11 8.64 4.85
C ARG A 171 -3.82 7.23 4.33
N HIS A 172 -2.63 6.99 3.78
CA HIS A 172 -2.30 5.75 3.06
C HIS A 172 -3.19 5.54 1.81
N CYS A 173 -2.67 4.78 0.86
CA CYS A 173 -3.35 4.45 -0.39
C CYS A 173 -3.29 2.93 -0.60
N ALA A 174 -4.36 2.35 -1.13
CA ALA A 174 -4.38 0.96 -1.58
C ALA A 174 -4.63 0.88 -3.09
N VAL A 175 -3.89 0.02 -3.79
CA VAL A 175 -4.14 -0.37 -5.18
C VAL A 175 -4.52 -1.84 -5.20
N LEU A 176 -5.79 -2.12 -5.49
CA LEU A 176 -6.38 -3.45 -5.38
C LEU A 176 -6.85 -3.95 -6.74
N GLY A 177 -6.85 -5.27 -6.96
CA GLY A 177 -7.37 -5.84 -8.20
C GLY A 177 -6.82 -7.21 -8.56
N SER A 178 -7.50 -7.93 -9.45
CA SER A 178 -7.02 -9.22 -9.97
C SER A 178 -5.72 -9.07 -10.77
N THR A 179 -5.03 -10.19 -11.03
CA THR A 179 -3.92 -10.25 -11.99
C THR A 179 -4.39 -9.72 -13.36
N GLY A 180 -3.52 -8.97 -14.05
CA GLY A 180 -3.85 -8.33 -15.33
C GLY A 180 -4.88 -7.19 -15.24
N GLY A 181 -5.22 -6.69 -14.04
CA GLY A 181 -6.17 -5.58 -13.91
C GLY A 181 -5.59 -4.20 -14.24
N GLY A 182 -4.26 -4.02 -14.12
CA GLY A 182 -3.59 -2.71 -14.22
C GLY A 182 -3.02 -2.19 -12.88
N LYS A 183 -2.91 -3.06 -11.86
CA LYS A 183 -2.34 -2.70 -10.54
C LYS A 183 -0.92 -2.15 -10.63
N SER A 184 0.03 -2.93 -11.16
CA SER A 184 1.44 -2.50 -11.27
C SER A 184 1.57 -1.22 -12.08
N TRP A 185 0.77 -1.09 -13.15
CA TRP A 185 0.72 0.12 -13.98
C TRP A 185 0.26 1.34 -13.19
N THR A 186 -0.75 1.17 -12.33
CA THR A 186 -1.23 2.23 -11.44
C THR A 186 -0.18 2.59 -10.38
N THR A 187 0.49 1.61 -9.78
CA THR A 187 1.57 1.84 -8.82
C THR A 187 2.73 2.60 -9.46
N ALA A 188 3.17 2.20 -10.65
CA ALA A 188 4.20 2.91 -11.42
C ALA A 188 3.76 4.32 -11.77
N ARG A 189 2.51 4.51 -12.21
CA ARG A 189 1.95 5.82 -12.51
C ARG A 189 1.94 6.73 -11.29
N LEU A 190 1.50 6.23 -10.14
CA LEU A 190 1.52 6.96 -8.88
C LEU A 190 2.95 7.35 -8.48
N ALA A 191 3.91 6.45 -8.65
CA ALA A 191 5.32 6.71 -8.35
C ALA A 191 5.89 7.82 -9.26
N GLU A 192 5.62 7.76 -10.57
CA GLU A 192 6.04 8.79 -11.53
C GLU A 192 5.45 10.16 -11.21
N GLN A 193 4.15 10.21 -10.92
CA GLN A 193 3.45 11.46 -10.62
C GLN A 193 3.95 12.06 -9.30
N LEU A 194 4.18 11.23 -8.28
CA LEU A 194 4.72 11.67 -7.01
C LEU A 194 6.15 12.22 -7.17
N ALA A 195 7.00 11.54 -7.97
CA ALA A 195 8.35 12.00 -8.28
C ALA A 195 8.35 13.34 -9.03
N ALA A 196 7.43 13.51 -9.99
CA ALA A 196 7.26 14.77 -10.73
C ALA A 196 6.86 15.93 -9.80
N LEU A 197 6.11 15.64 -8.74
CA LEU A 197 5.75 16.59 -7.68
C LEU A 197 6.83 16.72 -6.59
N ARG A 198 8.05 16.23 -6.86
CA ARG A 198 9.21 16.26 -5.96
C ARG A 198 8.96 15.54 -4.62
N GLY A 199 8.02 14.58 -4.57
CA GLY A 199 7.84 13.68 -3.43
C GLY A 199 8.88 12.57 -3.39
N LYS A 200 9.06 11.93 -2.21
CA LYS A 200 9.92 10.76 -2.05
C LYS A 200 9.11 9.48 -1.91
N LEU A 201 9.51 8.45 -2.65
CA LEU A 201 8.90 7.13 -2.62
C LEU A 201 9.97 6.04 -2.46
N LEU A 202 9.75 5.16 -1.50
CA LEU A 202 10.48 3.90 -1.35
C LEU A 202 9.60 2.77 -1.90
N LEU A 203 10.03 2.08 -2.95
CA LEU A 203 9.31 0.98 -3.57
C LEU A 203 9.95 -0.36 -3.20
N ILE A 204 9.22 -1.18 -2.45
CA ILE A 204 9.56 -2.59 -2.22
C ILE A 204 8.97 -3.40 -3.36
N ASP A 205 9.85 -4.03 -4.15
CA ASP A 205 9.52 -4.72 -5.40
C ASP A 205 9.88 -6.22 -5.30
N PRO A 206 8.93 -7.09 -4.90
CA PRO A 206 9.18 -8.51 -4.69
C PRO A 206 9.47 -9.31 -5.97
N THR A 207 8.89 -8.89 -7.10
CA THR A 207 8.96 -9.61 -8.38
C THR A 207 10.04 -9.06 -9.31
N GLY A 208 10.42 -7.80 -9.12
CA GLY A 208 11.38 -7.12 -9.97
C GLY A 208 10.74 -6.34 -11.12
N GLU A 209 9.43 -6.13 -11.11
CA GLU A 209 8.65 -5.56 -12.22
C GLU A 209 8.97 -4.09 -12.54
N TYR A 210 9.46 -3.32 -11.56
CA TYR A 210 9.58 -1.87 -11.70
C TYR A 210 10.99 -1.42 -12.14
N HIS A 211 11.79 -2.32 -12.71
CA HIS A 211 13.10 -1.98 -13.25
C HIS A 211 13.02 -0.97 -14.39
N THR A 212 11.87 -0.92 -15.08
CA THR A 212 11.59 -0.02 -16.20
C THR A 212 11.46 1.45 -15.79
N LEU A 213 11.41 1.78 -14.49
CA LEU A 213 11.51 3.16 -14.00
C LEU A 213 12.82 3.84 -14.42
N GLY A 214 13.84 3.08 -14.84
CA GLY A 214 15.08 3.62 -15.41
C GLY A 214 15.70 4.68 -14.52
N GLY A 215 16.20 5.77 -15.13
CA GLY A 215 16.82 6.88 -14.40
C GLY A 215 15.89 7.71 -13.50
N LEU A 216 14.58 7.41 -13.45
CA LEU A 216 13.67 8.04 -12.49
C LEU A 216 13.83 7.47 -11.06
N ALA A 217 14.34 6.24 -10.96
CA ALA A 217 14.55 5.56 -9.70
C ALA A 217 16.02 5.15 -9.53
N ASP A 218 16.49 5.21 -8.30
CA ASP A 218 17.67 4.47 -7.89
C ASP A 218 17.26 3.01 -7.69
N HIS A 219 17.90 2.10 -8.39
CA HIS A 219 17.61 0.67 -8.32
C HIS A 219 18.64 -0.02 -7.46
N VAL A 220 18.17 -0.73 -6.43
CA VAL A 220 19.02 -1.61 -5.63
C VAL A 220 18.42 -3.00 -5.51
N HIS A 221 19.30 -3.99 -5.44
CA HIS A 221 18.95 -5.41 -5.37
C HIS A 221 19.33 -5.96 -4.01
N LEU A 222 18.34 -6.33 -3.21
CA LEU A 222 18.58 -6.90 -1.90
C LEU A 222 19.01 -8.36 -2.06
N GLY A 223 20.30 -8.61 -1.80
CA GLY A 223 20.95 -9.87 -2.10
C GLY A 223 21.14 -10.14 -3.60
N GLY A 224 21.70 -11.30 -3.91
CA GLY A 224 22.09 -11.69 -5.28
C GLY A 224 23.61 -11.86 -5.41
N GLN A 225 24.04 -12.21 -6.61
CA GLN A 225 25.45 -12.32 -6.97
C GLN A 225 25.68 -11.56 -8.27
N ARG A 226 26.83 -10.89 -8.36
CA ARG A 226 27.30 -10.32 -9.64
C ARG A 226 27.48 -11.44 -10.64
N GLN A 227 26.97 -11.25 -11.85
CA GLN A 227 27.14 -12.23 -12.92
C GLN A 227 28.60 -12.28 -13.42
N ASP A 228 29.23 -11.11 -13.50
CA ASP A 228 30.62 -10.92 -13.90
C ASP A 228 31.19 -9.62 -13.28
N GLU A 229 32.46 -9.29 -13.59
CA GLU A 229 33.12 -8.08 -13.08
C GLU A 229 32.52 -6.78 -13.64
N ASP A 230 31.86 -6.86 -14.79
CA ASP A 230 31.23 -5.74 -15.49
C ASP A 230 29.78 -5.48 -15.03
N ASP A 231 29.21 -6.35 -14.20
CA ASP A 231 27.86 -6.18 -13.63
C ASP A 231 27.77 -4.90 -12.78
N THR A 232 27.15 -3.87 -13.35
CA THR A 232 26.94 -2.56 -12.72
C THR A 232 25.72 -2.55 -11.79
N SER A 233 25.07 -3.69 -11.53
CA SER A 233 23.92 -3.75 -10.64
C SER A 233 24.32 -3.39 -9.20
N HIS A 234 23.52 -2.55 -8.57
CA HIS A 234 23.76 -2.13 -7.19
C HIS A 234 23.15 -3.15 -6.22
N PHE A 235 23.99 -4.00 -5.66
CA PHE A 235 23.58 -4.98 -4.66
C PHE A 235 23.67 -4.38 -3.26
N VAL A 236 22.65 -4.64 -2.45
CA VAL A 236 22.56 -4.18 -1.06
C VAL A 236 22.28 -5.34 -0.12
N SER A 237 22.69 -5.15 1.12
CA SER A 237 22.50 -6.06 2.24
C SER A 237 21.62 -5.39 3.31
N PHE A 238 20.97 -6.19 4.15
CA PHE A 238 20.34 -5.69 5.37
C PHE A 238 20.95 -6.43 6.56
N PRO A 239 22.14 -5.99 7.02
CA PRO A 239 22.91 -6.73 8.02
C PRO A 239 22.12 -7.03 9.30
N TYR A 240 22.37 -8.19 9.89
CA TYR A 240 21.73 -8.68 11.13
C TYR A 240 21.75 -7.68 12.28
N ARG A 241 22.69 -6.73 12.28
CA ARG A 241 22.81 -5.69 13.30
C ARG A 241 21.57 -4.78 13.35
N HIS A 242 20.88 -4.60 12.22
CA HIS A 242 19.66 -3.81 12.15
C HIS A 242 18.41 -4.58 12.59
N LEU A 243 18.51 -5.91 12.73
CA LEU A 243 17.40 -6.74 13.21
C LEU A 243 17.18 -6.52 14.70
N THR A 244 15.91 -6.45 15.08
CA THR A 244 15.55 -6.42 16.50
C THR A 244 15.67 -7.81 17.12
N GLU A 245 15.62 -7.87 18.45
CA GLU A 245 15.57 -9.15 19.16
C GLU A 245 14.41 -10.04 18.66
N LEU A 246 13.23 -9.45 18.43
CA LEU A 246 12.07 -10.19 17.93
C LEU A 246 12.29 -10.76 16.53
N ASP A 247 13.01 -10.03 15.67
CA ASP A 247 13.35 -10.52 14.32
C ASP A 247 14.34 -11.69 14.39
N LEU A 248 15.33 -11.61 15.27
CA LEU A 248 16.26 -12.73 15.52
C LEU A 248 15.56 -13.93 16.15
N PHE A 249 14.57 -13.71 17.00
CA PHE A 249 13.77 -14.78 17.59
C PHE A 249 12.89 -15.46 16.55
N ALA A 250 12.31 -14.69 15.62
CA ALA A 250 11.59 -15.24 14.49
C ALA A 250 12.49 -16.11 13.59
N LEU A 251 13.73 -15.68 13.35
CA LEU A 251 14.72 -16.41 12.55
C LEU A 251 15.22 -17.69 13.24
N PHE A 252 15.60 -17.61 14.52
CA PHE A 252 16.29 -18.70 15.21
C PHE A 252 15.36 -19.59 16.05
N GLN A 253 14.14 -19.12 16.33
CA GLN A 253 13.10 -19.82 17.09
C GLN A 253 13.63 -20.39 18.42
N PRO A 254 14.18 -19.55 19.32
CA PRO A 254 14.71 -20.02 20.60
C PRO A 254 13.56 -20.36 21.57
N SER A 255 13.65 -21.47 22.30
CA SER A 255 12.69 -21.78 23.37
C SER A 255 12.62 -20.68 24.44
N PRO A 256 11.41 -20.28 24.91
CA PRO A 256 11.25 -19.13 25.79
C PRO A 256 11.98 -19.26 27.13
N GLY A 257 11.97 -20.46 27.70
CA GLY A 257 12.42 -20.68 29.08
C GLY A 257 13.93 -20.73 29.28
N VAL A 258 14.70 -21.13 28.26
CA VAL A 258 16.15 -21.34 28.39
C VAL A 258 16.92 -20.68 27.27
N GLN A 259 16.55 -20.94 26.02
CA GLN A 259 17.32 -20.51 24.86
C GLN A 259 17.22 -18.99 24.63
N ALA A 260 16.03 -18.40 24.77
CA ALA A 260 15.83 -16.97 24.51
C ALA A 260 16.61 -16.05 25.48
N PRO A 261 16.62 -16.29 26.81
CA PRO A 261 17.49 -15.55 27.72
C PRO A 261 18.97 -15.68 27.38
N LYS A 262 19.43 -16.89 27.03
CA LYS A 262 20.85 -17.14 26.69
C LYS A 262 21.26 -16.50 25.39
N LEU A 263 20.38 -16.46 24.39
CA LEU A 263 20.58 -15.72 23.15
C LEU A 263 20.74 -14.22 23.42
N ARG A 264 19.87 -13.64 24.25
CA ARG A 264 19.94 -12.22 24.63
C ARG A 264 21.24 -11.89 25.36
N ASP A 265 21.59 -12.68 26.38
CA ASP A 265 22.84 -12.51 27.13
C ASP A 265 24.07 -12.64 26.22
N ALA A 266 24.05 -13.58 25.28
CA ALA A 266 25.15 -13.79 24.35
C ALA A 266 25.32 -12.61 23.38
N ILE A 267 24.23 -12.06 22.84
CA ILE A 267 24.27 -10.86 21.99
C ILE A 267 24.83 -9.67 22.79
N ALA A 268 24.36 -9.46 24.03
CA ALA A 268 24.88 -8.39 24.89
C ALA A 268 26.37 -8.56 25.20
N SER A 269 26.81 -9.78 25.52
CA SER A 269 28.22 -10.11 25.75
C SER A 269 29.08 -9.85 24.52
N LEU A 270 28.65 -10.26 23.32
CA LEU A 270 29.41 -10.01 22.09
C LEU A 270 29.48 -8.52 21.73
N LYS A 271 28.39 -7.77 21.92
CA LYS A 271 28.39 -6.31 21.76
C LYS A 271 29.33 -5.64 22.76
N LEU A 272 29.37 -6.11 24.00
CA LEU A 272 30.32 -5.62 25.00
C LEU A 272 31.77 -5.88 24.57
N LEU A 273 32.07 -7.04 23.98
CA LEU A 273 33.43 -7.35 23.52
C LEU A 273 33.91 -6.48 22.35
N GLU A 274 33.01 -5.96 21.51
CA GLU A 274 33.37 -4.95 20.51
C GLU A 274 33.82 -3.63 21.15
N ILE A 275 33.30 -3.31 22.34
CA ILE A 275 33.61 -2.07 23.06
C ILE A 275 34.82 -2.26 24.00
N VAL A 276 34.86 -3.41 24.68
CA VAL A 276 35.89 -3.75 25.67
C VAL A 276 36.48 -5.14 25.36
N PRO A 277 37.35 -5.24 24.33
CA PRO A 277 37.91 -6.53 23.91
C PRO A 277 38.71 -7.25 25.00
N SER A 278 39.29 -6.50 25.95
CA SER A 278 40.11 -7.02 27.04
C SER A 278 39.36 -7.91 28.04
N LEU A 279 38.02 -7.92 28.01
CA LEU A 279 37.21 -8.79 28.87
C LEU A 279 37.08 -10.22 28.32
N GLY A 280 37.39 -10.43 27.04
CA GLY A 280 37.22 -11.72 26.38
C GLY A 280 38.54 -12.36 25.96
N THR A 281 38.43 -13.62 25.52
CA THR A 281 39.52 -14.40 24.94
C THR A 281 39.05 -14.91 23.58
N ASP A 282 39.82 -14.64 22.51
CA ASP A 282 39.44 -15.01 21.13
C ASP A 282 38.04 -14.52 20.70
N GLY A 283 37.65 -13.32 21.16
CA GLY A 283 36.35 -12.73 20.86
C GLY A 283 35.16 -13.42 21.54
N GLU A 284 35.40 -14.26 22.54
CA GLU A 284 34.37 -14.89 23.38
C GLU A 284 34.50 -14.42 24.84
N LEU A 285 33.36 -14.23 25.51
CA LEU A 285 33.31 -13.87 26.93
C LEU A 285 33.06 -15.13 27.74
N ILE A 286 34.09 -15.63 28.41
CA ILE A 286 34.01 -16.85 29.22
C ILE A 286 33.55 -16.47 30.63
N LYS A 287 32.27 -16.74 30.94
CA LYS A 287 31.71 -16.47 32.27
C LYS A 287 31.99 -17.58 33.28
N ALA A 288 32.22 -18.82 32.84
CA ALA A 288 32.43 -19.95 33.75
C ALA A 288 33.62 -19.67 34.69
N PHE A 289 33.39 -19.74 35.99
CA PHE A 289 34.36 -19.43 37.05
C PHE A 289 34.91 -17.99 37.07
N ALA A 290 34.38 -17.07 36.25
CA ALA A 290 34.84 -15.68 36.20
C ALA A 290 34.25 -14.84 37.35
N LEU A 291 34.94 -13.74 37.69
CA LEU A 291 34.46 -12.75 38.66
C LEU A 291 33.31 -11.92 38.05
N LYS A 292 32.21 -11.75 38.80
CA LYS A 292 31.02 -11.00 38.37
C LYS A 292 31.26 -9.51 38.21
N LYS A 293 32.04 -8.92 39.13
CA LYS A 293 32.18 -7.46 39.24
C LYS A 293 32.72 -6.79 37.98
N PRO A 294 33.83 -7.24 37.34
CA PRO A 294 34.37 -6.58 36.15
C PRO A 294 33.38 -6.57 34.98
N ILE A 295 32.76 -7.72 34.69
CA ILE A 295 31.83 -7.87 33.57
C ILE A 295 30.54 -7.09 33.82
N ASN A 296 29.93 -7.21 35.01
CA ASN A 296 28.69 -6.48 35.32
C ASN A 296 28.91 -4.96 35.34
N SER A 297 30.06 -4.50 35.84
CA SER A 297 30.38 -3.07 35.83
C SER A 297 30.52 -2.56 34.40
N ALA A 298 31.16 -3.33 33.52
CA ALA A 298 31.32 -2.97 32.12
C ALA A 298 29.98 -2.97 31.35
N LEU A 299 29.09 -3.93 31.63
CA LEU A 299 27.73 -3.93 31.07
C LEU A 299 26.95 -2.67 31.46
N ILE A 300 26.97 -2.28 32.75
CA ILE A 300 26.28 -1.10 33.24
C ILE A 300 26.88 0.19 32.63
N GLN A 301 28.21 0.29 32.59
CA GLN A 301 28.90 1.47 32.04
C GLN A 301 28.62 1.68 30.54
N ASN A 302 28.40 0.61 29.79
CA ASN A 302 28.23 0.63 28.34
C ASN A 302 26.79 0.32 27.88
N ASP A 303 25.81 0.34 28.78
CA ASP A 303 24.43 -0.06 28.49
C ASP A 303 23.85 0.67 27.26
N GLY A 304 24.02 1.99 27.20
CA GLY A 304 23.55 2.79 26.05
C GLY A 304 24.21 2.42 24.72
N ALA A 305 25.49 2.02 24.72
CA ALA A 305 26.20 1.61 23.52
C ALA A 305 25.83 0.18 23.08
N ILE A 306 25.60 -0.72 24.03
CA ILE A 306 25.15 -2.10 23.77
C ILE A 306 23.72 -2.11 23.21
N ASN A 307 22.86 -1.26 23.76
CA ASN A 307 21.46 -1.14 23.35
C ASN A 307 21.25 -0.16 22.18
N ALA A 308 22.33 0.43 21.65
CA ALA A 308 22.25 1.30 20.49
C ALA A 308 21.71 0.55 19.26
N ILE A 309 20.94 1.27 18.44
CA ILE A 309 20.42 0.76 17.17
C ILE A 309 21.61 0.38 16.28
N SER A 310 21.61 -0.83 15.73
CA SER A 310 22.69 -1.33 14.88
C SER A 310 24.05 -1.52 15.57
N ALA A 311 24.07 -1.64 16.90
CA ALA A 311 25.29 -1.93 17.66
C ALA A 311 26.03 -3.15 17.08
N LYS A 312 27.34 -2.99 16.87
CA LYS A 312 28.18 -4.02 16.25
C LYS A 312 28.42 -5.17 17.23
N TYR A 313 28.51 -6.39 16.68
CA TYR A 313 28.94 -7.60 17.38
C TYR A 313 29.28 -8.67 16.34
N ASN A 314 30.15 -9.63 16.66
CA ASN A 314 30.50 -10.70 15.72
C ASN A 314 29.49 -11.86 15.75
N ILE A 315 28.57 -11.91 14.78
CA ILE A 315 27.57 -12.97 14.68
C ILE A 315 28.16 -14.38 14.54
N LYS A 316 29.36 -14.53 13.95
CA LYS A 316 30.00 -15.84 13.76
C LYS A 316 30.39 -16.50 15.09
N LYS A 317 30.53 -15.71 16.16
CA LYS A 317 30.80 -16.19 17.52
C LYS A 317 29.53 -16.41 18.34
N LEU A 318 28.34 -16.14 17.79
CA LEU A 318 27.08 -16.20 18.53
C LEU A 318 26.74 -17.61 19.04
N SER A 319 26.87 -18.63 18.19
CA SER A 319 26.57 -20.02 18.58
C SER A 319 27.45 -20.50 19.73
N HIS A 320 28.73 -20.11 19.73
CA HIS A 320 29.68 -20.40 20.78
C HIS A 320 29.39 -19.58 22.04
N GLN A 321 29.15 -18.27 21.90
CA GLN A 321 28.87 -17.39 23.04
C GLN A 321 27.64 -17.86 23.81
N ILE A 322 26.58 -18.32 23.14
CA ILE A 322 25.39 -18.88 23.81
C ILE A 322 25.77 -20.01 24.78
N LEU A 323 26.68 -20.90 24.38
CA LEU A 323 27.15 -21.97 25.25
C LEU A 323 28.00 -21.45 26.42
N ARG A 324 28.71 -20.32 26.24
CA ARG A 324 29.47 -19.64 27.32
C ARG A 324 28.55 -18.93 28.32
N GLU A 325 27.32 -18.60 27.92
CA GLU A 325 26.31 -18.05 28.83
C GLU A 325 25.66 -19.11 29.73
N CYS A 326 25.80 -20.41 29.40
CA CYS A 326 25.25 -21.52 30.17
C CYS A 326 26.09 -21.83 31.43
N VAL A 327 26.04 -20.93 32.42
CA VAL A 327 26.77 -21.06 33.69
C VAL A 327 25.83 -21.15 34.89
N ASN A 328 26.28 -21.81 35.96
CA ASN A 328 25.58 -21.85 37.24
C ASN A 328 25.64 -20.48 37.94
N LEU A 329 24.47 -19.95 38.32
CA LEU A 329 24.38 -18.66 39.02
C LEU A 329 24.81 -18.74 40.49
N GLN A 330 24.62 -19.93 41.09
CA GLN A 330 24.99 -20.26 42.47
C GLN A 330 26.17 -21.24 42.44
N ALA A 331 27.31 -20.77 42.93
CA ALA A 331 28.48 -21.59 43.24
C ALA A 331 29.11 -21.06 44.53
N GLY A 332 30.04 -21.83 45.11
CA GLY A 332 30.58 -21.60 46.46
C GLY A 332 31.07 -20.18 46.78
N ASP A 333 31.45 -19.37 45.78
CA ASP A 333 31.75 -17.94 45.93
C ASP A 333 30.63 -17.06 45.29
N PRO A 334 29.90 -16.24 46.08
CA PRO A 334 28.89 -15.32 45.57
C PRO A 334 29.40 -14.32 44.53
N LYS A 335 30.69 -13.96 44.58
CA LYS A 335 31.31 -12.95 43.72
C LYS A 335 31.67 -13.48 42.33
N SER A 336 31.62 -14.80 42.14
CA SER A 336 32.00 -15.46 40.89
C SER A 336 30.80 -16.19 40.29
N TRP A 337 30.80 -16.39 38.97
CA TRP A 337 29.91 -17.39 38.36
C TRP A 337 30.41 -18.79 38.67
N GLY A 338 29.49 -19.76 38.69
CA GLY A 338 29.84 -21.16 38.79
C GLY A 338 30.39 -21.73 37.49
N GLY A 339 30.60 -23.05 37.50
CA GLY A 339 30.92 -23.81 36.29
C GLY A 339 29.76 -23.85 35.29
N VAL A 340 29.94 -24.65 34.24
CA VAL A 340 28.93 -24.84 33.19
C VAL A 340 27.66 -25.48 33.77
N HIS A 341 26.50 -24.98 33.36
CA HIS A 341 25.20 -25.59 33.65
C HIS A 341 24.79 -26.52 32.50
N GLU A 342 25.07 -27.81 32.65
CA GLU A 342 24.97 -28.84 31.60
C GLU A 342 23.58 -28.93 30.96
N ASN A 343 22.51 -28.82 31.75
CA ASN A 343 21.15 -28.90 31.24
C ASN A 343 20.82 -27.73 30.30
N SER A 344 21.23 -26.50 30.66
CA SER A 344 21.03 -25.35 29.78
C SER A 344 21.90 -25.43 28.54
N GLN A 345 23.13 -25.91 28.69
CA GLN A 345 24.05 -26.05 27.57
C GLN A 345 23.52 -27.06 26.56
N SER A 346 23.11 -28.25 27.01
CA SER A 346 22.48 -29.29 26.18
C SER A 346 21.24 -28.76 25.45
N ALA A 347 20.38 -28.00 26.16
CA ALA A 347 19.21 -27.38 25.54
C ALA A 347 19.61 -26.39 24.43
N CYS A 348 20.69 -25.62 24.60
CA CYS A 348 21.11 -24.60 23.65
C CYS A 348 21.84 -25.15 22.42
N VAL A 349 22.31 -26.40 22.42
CA VAL A 349 22.96 -27.02 21.24
C VAL A 349 22.08 -26.93 20.00
N THR A 350 20.78 -27.24 20.14
CA THR A 350 19.84 -27.18 19.01
C THR A 350 19.66 -25.76 18.45
N LEU A 351 19.68 -24.73 19.31
CA LEU A 351 19.66 -23.34 18.87
C LEU A 351 20.96 -22.96 18.15
N SER A 352 22.11 -23.34 18.71
CA SER A 352 23.42 -23.10 18.10
C SER A 352 23.52 -23.71 16.70
N MET A 353 23.01 -24.93 16.50
CA MET A 353 22.94 -25.56 15.17
C MET A 353 22.06 -24.77 14.18
N ARG A 354 20.89 -24.27 14.63
CA ARG A 354 20.01 -23.44 13.78
C ARG A 354 20.69 -22.12 13.39
N ILE A 355 21.36 -21.46 14.34
CA ILE A 355 22.11 -20.23 14.10
C ILE A 355 23.23 -20.46 13.09
N GLU A 356 24.03 -21.52 13.25
CA GLU A 356 25.11 -21.84 12.33
C GLU A 356 24.60 -22.17 10.92
N SER A 357 23.49 -22.92 10.82
CA SER A 357 22.83 -23.20 9.55
C SER A 357 22.37 -21.91 8.87
N ALA A 358 21.75 -20.99 9.62
CA ALA A 358 21.29 -19.70 9.10
C ALA A 358 22.45 -18.81 8.64
N ILE A 359 23.55 -18.73 9.40
CA ILE A 359 24.74 -17.93 9.05
C ILE A 359 25.43 -18.46 7.78
N LYS A 360 25.44 -19.79 7.60
CA LYS A 360 26.06 -20.46 6.43
C LYS A 360 25.14 -20.52 5.21
N SER A 361 23.84 -20.23 5.37
CA SER A 361 22.87 -20.29 4.28
C SER A 361 23.16 -19.22 3.22
N PRO A 362 23.35 -19.59 1.95
CA PRO A 362 23.54 -18.62 0.86
C PRO A 362 22.36 -17.65 0.72
N HIS A 363 21.16 -18.11 1.07
CA HIS A 363 19.92 -17.34 0.99
C HIS A 363 19.81 -16.23 2.03
N LEU A 364 20.52 -16.37 3.16
CA LEU A 364 20.57 -15.39 4.25
C LEU A 364 21.91 -14.65 4.27
N SER A 365 22.76 -14.84 3.26
CA SER A 365 24.02 -14.10 3.13
C SER A 365 23.82 -12.58 3.17
N PRO A 366 22.77 -11.97 2.57
CA PRO A 366 22.58 -10.51 2.64
C PRO A 366 22.25 -10.01 4.05
N ILE A 367 21.96 -10.92 4.99
CA ILE A 367 21.68 -10.61 6.39
C ILE A 367 22.90 -10.92 7.25
N PHE A 368 23.45 -12.14 7.15
CA PHE A 368 24.46 -12.64 8.10
C PHE A 368 25.91 -12.53 7.62
N SER A 369 26.14 -12.62 6.31
CA SER A 369 27.47 -12.64 5.71
C SER A 369 27.45 -11.90 4.37
N PRO A 370 27.19 -10.58 4.36
CA PRO A 370 27.09 -9.82 3.13
C PRO A 370 28.44 -9.81 2.40
N GLU A 371 28.39 -9.91 1.07
CA GLU A 371 29.58 -9.84 0.23
C GLU A 371 30.21 -8.44 0.26
N PRO A 372 31.52 -8.29 0.05
CA PRO A 372 32.21 -7.00 0.15
C PRO A 372 31.67 -5.90 -0.78
N TYR A 373 31.06 -6.28 -1.90
CA TYR A 373 30.46 -5.36 -2.86
C TYR A 373 29.03 -4.93 -2.50
N MET A 374 28.41 -5.53 -1.48
CA MET A 374 27.05 -5.19 -1.06
C MET A 374 27.10 -3.98 -0.11
N GLU A 375 26.42 -2.90 -0.49
CA GLU A 375 26.25 -1.75 0.41
C GLU A 375 25.22 -2.08 1.51
N ASP A 376 25.31 -1.41 2.65
CA ASP A 376 24.28 -1.45 3.68
C ASP A 376 23.04 -0.68 3.21
N LEU A 377 21.90 -1.35 3.08
CA LEU A 377 20.66 -0.73 2.63
C LEU A 377 20.25 0.47 3.50
N THR A 378 20.60 0.47 4.79
CA THR A 378 20.31 1.63 5.66
C THR A 378 21.13 2.86 5.29
N ALA A 379 22.37 2.67 4.84
CA ALA A 379 23.21 3.74 4.32
C ALA A 379 22.73 4.22 2.94
N THR A 380 22.32 3.30 2.06
CA THR A 380 21.67 3.66 0.80
C THR A 380 20.39 4.47 1.04
N PHE A 381 19.60 4.12 2.06
CA PHE A 381 18.44 4.91 2.49
C PHE A 381 18.82 6.31 2.95
N ASP A 382 19.88 6.45 3.75
CA ASP A 382 20.38 7.76 4.18
C ASP A 382 20.79 8.64 2.99
N ASN A 383 21.55 8.07 2.06
CA ASN A 383 21.97 8.75 0.84
C ASN A 383 20.76 9.16 -0.02
N PHE A 384 19.77 8.28 -0.16
CA PHE A 384 18.52 8.58 -0.85
C PHE A 384 17.75 9.72 -0.19
N LEU A 385 17.63 9.74 1.14
CA LEU A 385 16.88 10.77 1.85
C LEU A 385 17.59 12.14 1.82
N ALA A 386 18.92 12.14 1.92
CA ALA A 386 19.74 13.35 1.90
C ALA A 386 19.80 14.02 0.52
N ASP A 387 19.81 13.21 -0.55
CA ASP A 387 19.84 13.71 -1.92
C ASP A 387 18.48 14.31 -2.30
N LYS A 388 18.46 15.61 -2.59
CA LYS A 388 17.24 16.32 -2.94
C LYS A 388 16.76 16.02 -4.35
N ASP A 389 17.57 15.50 -5.26
CA ASP A 389 17.14 15.23 -6.63
C ASP A 389 16.60 13.81 -6.81
N LYS A 390 17.03 12.87 -5.97
CA LYS A 390 16.50 11.50 -5.94
C LYS A 390 15.07 11.47 -5.39
N ARG A 391 14.17 10.84 -6.14
CA ARG A 391 12.73 10.77 -5.81
C ARG A 391 12.21 9.38 -5.54
N ILE A 392 12.71 8.38 -6.26
CA ILE A 392 12.30 7.00 -6.09
C ILE A 392 13.54 6.19 -5.74
N LEU A 393 13.43 5.39 -4.67
CA LEU A 393 14.36 4.31 -4.41
C LEU A 393 13.58 3.00 -4.52
N ARG A 394 14.01 2.13 -5.41
CA ARG A 394 13.41 0.81 -5.63
C ARG A 394 14.32 -0.25 -5.05
N VAL A 395 13.78 -1.01 -4.10
CA VAL A 395 14.43 -2.17 -3.48
C VAL A 395 13.83 -3.44 -4.09
N SER A 396 14.55 -4.02 -5.03
CA SER A 396 14.17 -5.29 -5.65
C SER A 396 14.55 -6.46 -4.75
N MET A 397 13.61 -7.37 -4.53
CA MET A 397 13.84 -8.61 -3.78
C MET A 397 13.90 -9.85 -4.68
N ARG A 398 14.09 -9.67 -6.00
CA ARG A 398 14.09 -10.78 -6.97
C ARG A 398 15.09 -11.90 -6.64
N TYR A 399 16.20 -11.57 -5.98
CA TYR A 399 17.28 -12.50 -5.64
C TYR A 399 17.19 -13.10 -4.23
N LEU A 400 16.29 -12.59 -3.39
CA LEU A 400 15.97 -13.25 -2.12
C LEU A 400 15.00 -14.39 -2.40
N PRO A 401 15.23 -15.63 -1.93
CA PRO A 401 14.25 -16.70 -2.10
C PRO A 401 13.03 -16.50 -1.19
N PHE A 402 11.96 -17.24 -1.46
CA PHE A 402 10.78 -17.33 -0.58
C PHE A 402 10.98 -18.25 0.63
N GLU A 403 12.12 -18.92 0.72
CA GLU A 403 12.40 -19.87 1.79
C GLU A 403 12.65 -19.17 3.13
N HIS A 404 12.29 -19.87 4.21
CA HIS A 404 12.55 -19.47 5.60
C HIS A 404 11.99 -18.10 6.03
N HIS A 405 10.91 -17.61 5.38
CA HIS A 405 10.30 -16.31 5.67
C HIS A 405 11.26 -15.11 5.57
N SER A 406 12.37 -15.27 4.84
CA SER A 406 13.46 -14.30 4.80
C SER A 406 13.02 -12.95 4.25
N ARG A 407 12.24 -12.95 3.17
CA ARG A 407 11.66 -11.72 2.58
C ARG A 407 10.74 -11.03 3.59
N GLU A 408 9.83 -11.76 4.22
CA GLU A 408 8.88 -11.20 5.18
C GLU A 408 9.57 -10.56 6.37
N LEU A 409 10.61 -11.21 6.89
CA LEU A 409 11.39 -10.72 8.01
C LEU A 409 12.18 -9.46 7.66
N VAL A 410 12.82 -9.42 6.49
CA VAL A 410 13.57 -8.23 6.07
C VAL A 410 12.64 -7.06 5.76
N VAL A 411 11.52 -7.30 5.07
CA VAL A 411 10.50 -6.25 4.84
C VAL A 411 9.98 -5.71 6.17
N ASN A 412 9.68 -6.57 7.14
CA ASN A 412 9.26 -6.17 8.48
C ASN A 412 10.33 -5.33 9.20
N ALA A 413 11.60 -5.74 9.13
CA ALA A 413 12.70 -5.00 9.73
C ALA A 413 12.92 -3.63 9.07
N ILE A 414 12.83 -3.54 7.73
CA ILE A 414 12.83 -2.27 6.99
C ILE A 414 11.67 -1.38 7.49
N GLY A 415 10.46 -1.92 7.61
CA GLY A 415 9.31 -1.20 8.13
C GLY A 415 9.54 -0.62 9.54
N ARG A 416 10.11 -1.42 10.45
CA ARG A 416 10.47 -0.96 11.82
C ARG A 416 11.54 0.13 11.78
N HIS A 417 12.55 -0.02 10.94
CA HIS A 417 13.61 0.96 10.77
C HIS A 417 13.05 2.31 10.30
N LEU A 418 12.17 2.30 9.29
CA LEU A 418 11.49 3.49 8.77
C LEU A 418 10.58 4.12 9.83
N LEU A 419 9.82 3.32 10.57
CA LEU A 419 8.94 3.84 11.62
C LEU A 419 9.73 4.53 12.75
N ASN A 420 10.85 3.94 13.16
CA ASN A 420 11.72 4.55 14.16
C ASN A 420 12.30 5.89 13.68
N ARG A 421 12.73 5.97 12.42
CA ARG A 421 13.16 7.24 11.80
C ARG A 421 12.05 8.27 11.72
N ALA A 422 10.84 7.85 11.38
CA ALA A 422 9.67 8.70 11.38
C ALA A 422 9.44 9.31 12.78
N ARG A 423 9.46 8.48 13.83
CA ARG A 423 9.33 8.91 15.23
C ARG A 423 10.42 9.89 15.67
N MET A 424 11.61 9.83 15.05
CA MET A 424 12.71 10.78 15.25
C MET A 424 12.54 12.09 14.43
N GLY A 425 11.44 12.23 13.67
CA GLY A 425 11.12 13.44 12.91
C GLY A 425 11.75 13.53 11.53
N GLN A 426 12.38 12.45 11.02
CA GLN A 426 13.10 12.51 9.74
C GLN A 426 12.22 12.78 8.50
N PHE A 427 10.90 12.55 8.60
CA PHE A 427 9.96 12.74 7.48
C PHE A 427 9.00 13.93 7.69
N HIS A 428 9.25 14.80 8.67
CA HIS A 428 8.40 15.96 8.92
C HIS A 428 8.45 17.00 7.80
N GLU A 429 9.65 17.32 7.30
CA GLU A 429 9.82 18.29 6.21
C GLU A 429 9.52 17.67 4.84
N MET A 430 9.90 16.41 4.65
CA MET A 430 9.71 15.67 3.42
C MET A 430 9.08 14.30 3.72
N PRO A 431 7.74 14.19 3.60
CA PRO A 431 7.05 12.93 3.82
C PRO A 431 7.55 11.82 2.89
N LEU A 432 7.60 10.60 3.42
CA LEU A 432 7.97 9.41 2.69
C LEU A 432 6.73 8.53 2.44
N VAL A 433 6.53 8.16 1.17
CA VAL A 433 5.57 7.12 0.79
C VAL A 433 6.33 5.81 0.62
N VAL A 434 5.98 4.78 1.40
CA VAL A 434 6.50 3.42 1.22
C VAL A 434 5.49 2.62 0.41
N ALA A 435 5.84 2.35 -0.83
CA ALA A 435 5.07 1.48 -1.71
C ALA A 435 5.49 0.02 -1.48
N LEU A 436 4.52 -0.82 -1.13
CA LEU A 436 4.70 -2.25 -0.94
C LEU A 436 3.87 -2.98 -1.99
N ASP A 437 4.55 -3.51 -3.01
CA ASP A 437 3.89 -4.38 -3.97
C ASP A 437 3.72 -5.79 -3.39
N GLU A 438 2.70 -6.48 -3.85
CA GLU A 438 2.21 -7.74 -3.31
C GLU A 438 2.13 -7.77 -1.78
N ALA A 439 1.54 -6.72 -1.20
CA ALA A 439 1.49 -6.50 0.25
C ALA A 439 0.96 -7.71 1.05
N HIS A 440 0.09 -8.55 0.46
CA HIS A 440 -0.41 -9.78 1.08
C HIS A 440 0.69 -10.83 1.40
N GLN A 441 1.87 -10.73 0.76
CA GLN A 441 3.02 -11.58 1.06
C GLN A 441 3.66 -11.22 2.40
N PHE A 442 3.52 -9.96 2.84
CA PHE A 442 4.26 -9.43 4.00
C PHE A 442 3.35 -9.06 5.18
N LEU A 443 2.07 -8.81 4.93
CA LEU A 443 1.10 -8.46 5.95
C LEU A 443 0.40 -9.70 6.53
N ASN A 444 -0.08 -9.58 7.77
CA ASN A 444 -0.72 -10.66 8.53
C ASN A 444 0.14 -11.94 8.64
N LYS A 445 1.47 -11.79 8.63
CA LYS A 445 2.39 -12.91 8.74
C LYS A 445 2.86 -13.07 10.17
N SER A 446 3.08 -14.33 10.53
CA SER A 446 3.68 -14.70 11.79
C SER A 446 4.69 -15.79 11.55
N VAL A 447 5.83 -15.69 12.21
CA VAL A 447 6.91 -16.66 12.11
C VAL A 447 7.08 -17.33 13.46
N GLY A 448 7.29 -18.65 13.45
CA GLY A 448 7.42 -19.47 14.66
C GLY A 448 6.30 -20.50 14.81
N ASP A 449 6.45 -21.36 15.81
CA ASP A 449 5.45 -22.37 16.16
C ASP A 449 4.34 -21.79 17.05
N GLU A 450 3.37 -22.62 17.46
CA GLU A 450 2.25 -22.18 18.32
C GLU A 450 2.70 -21.57 19.65
N TYR A 451 3.90 -21.91 20.13
CA TYR A 451 4.44 -21.46 21.42
C TYR A 451 5.35 -20.22 21.29
N ASN A 452 5.86 -19.94 20.09
CA ASN A 452 6.86 -18.90 19.81
C ASN A 452 6.50 -18.05 18.58
N LYS A 453 5.23 -17.64 18.50
CA LYS A 453 4.72 -16.87 17.37
C LYS A 453 5.15 -15.40 17.44
N VAL A 454 6.00 -14.97 16.50
CA VAL A 454 6.36 -13.56 16.30
C VAL A 454 5.51 -12.98 15.17
N THR A 455 4.72 -11.95 15.48
CA THR A 455 3.92 -11.23 14.47
C THR A 455 4.78 -10.22 13.72
N LEU A 456 4.66 -10.21 12.40
CA LEU A 456 5.29 -9.22 11.51
C LEU A 456 4.35 -8.03 11.33
N ASP A 457 4.41 -7.10 12.29
CA ASP A 457 3.44 -6.04 12.52
C ASP A 457 3.89 -4.65 12.05
N ALA A 458 5.11 -4.51 11.50
CA ALA A 458 5.71 -3.21 11.24
C ALA A 458 4.84 -2.28 10.39
N PHE A 459 4.31 -2.79 9.27
CA PHE A 459 3.43 -2.02 8.40
C PHE A 459 2.03 -1.80 9.00
N GLY A 460 1.60 -2.65 9.93
CA GLY A 460 0.41 -2.41 10.74
C GLY A 460 0.59 -1.21 11.68
N LEU A 461 1.76 -1.11 12.32
CA LEU A 461 2.12 0.07 13.10
C LEU A 461 2.24 1.31 12.20
N ILE A 462 2.90 1.22 11.05
CA ILE A 462 2.98 2.36 10.11
C ILE A 462 1.57 2.83 9.69
N ALA A 463 0.64 1.93 9.41
CA ALA A 463 -0.74 2.30 9.08
C ALA A 463 -1.47 3.02 10.23
N LYS A 464 -1.20 2.64 11.49
CA LYS A 464 -1.87 3.23 12.67
C LYS A 464 -1.28 4.56 13.12
N GLU A 465 0.04 4.72 13.05
CA GLU A 465 0.73 5.88 13.62
C GLU A 465 1.67 6.64 12.66
N GLY A 466 2.12 6.01 11.57
CA GLY A 466 3.12 6.58 10.66
C GLY A 466 2.71 7.93 10.07
N ARG A 467 1.40 8.10 9.79
CA ARG A 467 0.82 9.36 9.28
C ARG A 467 1.20 10.58 10.13
N LYS A 468 1.23 10.43 11.46
CA LYS A 468 1.57 11.53 12.40
C LYS A 468 3.00 12.04 12.21
N TYR A 469 3.86 11.19 11.63
CA TYR A 469 5.29 11.40 11.49
C TYR A 469 5.73 11.55 10.03
N GLY A 470 4.80 11.75 9.09
CA GLY A 470 5.12 11.90 7.67
C GLY A 470 5.48 10.61 6.94
N LEU A 471 5.22 9.43 7.53
CA LEU A 471 5.42 8.12 6.90
C LEU A 471 4.09 7.52 6.50
N THR A 472 3.88 7.29 5.20
CA THR A 472 2.63 6.76 4.66
C THR A 472 2.89 5.56 3.76
N CYS A 473 1.84 4.78 3.47
CA CYS A 473 1.95 3.54 2.72
C CYS A 473 1.16 3.62 1.42
N LEU A 474 1.71 3.03 0.36
CA LEU A 474 0.98 2.65 -0.85
C LEU A 474 0.98 1.11 -0.92
N LEU A 475 -0.14 0.47 -0.59
CA LEU A 475 -0.24 -0.99 -0.55
C LEU A 475 -0.85 -1.50 -1.86
N ALA A 476 -0.08 -2.21 -2.66
CA ALA A 476 -0.58 -2.88 -3.85
C ALA A 476 -0.76 -4.37 -3.57
N THR A 477 -1.95 -4.92 -3.85
CA THR A 477 -2.20 -6.36 -3.64
C THR A 477 -3.35 -6.89 -4.48
N GLN A 478 -3.23 -8.14 -4.88
CA GLN A 478 -4.31 -8.89 -5.54
C GLN A 478 -5.25 -9.64 -4.59
N ARG A 479 -4.89 -9.74 -3.31
CA ARG A 479 -5.66 -10.44 -2.27
C ARG A 479 -5.95 -9.49 -1.11
N PRO A 480 -6.97 -8.61 -1.23
CA PRO A 480 -7.30 -7.70 -0.14
C PRO A 480 -7.71 -8.44 1.13
N ARG A 481 -8.33 -9.63 1.05
CA ARG A 481 -8.69 -10.45 2.22
C ARG A 481 -7.51 -10.88 3.10
N ASP A 482 -6.31 -10.96 2.51
CA ASP A 482 -5.09 -11.38 3.21
C ASP A 482 -4.41 -10.19 3.91
N VAL A 483 -4.94 -8.97 3.74
CA VAL A 483 -4.50 -7.77 4.45
C VAL A 483 -5.31 -7.64 5.75
N PRO A 484 -4.66 -7.35 6.90
CA PRO A 484 -5.35 -7.13 8.16
C PRO A 484 -6.42 -6.03 8.07
N GLU A 485 -7.58 -6.27 8.68
CA GLU A 485 -8.69 -5.30 8.70
C GLU A 485 -8.32 -4.00 9.42
N ASP A 486 -7.49 -4.08 10.46
CA ASP A 486 -6.97 -2.93 11.19
C ASP A 486 -5.98 -2.10 10.35
N VAL A 487 -5.40 -2.66 9.29
CA VAL A 487 -4.60 -1.92 8.29
C VAL A 487 -5.52 -1.30 7.26
N LEU A 488 -6.44 -2.09 6.67
CA LEU A 488 -7.36 -1.63 5.65
C LEU A 488 -8.23 -0.46 6.12
N SER A 489 -8.70 -0.50 7.38
CA SER A 489 -9.50 0.58 7.99
C SER A 489 -8.74 1.90 8.17
N GLN A 490 -7.41 1.90 8.12
CA GLN A 490 -6.61 3.13 8.16
C GLN A 490 -6.43 3.77 6.78
N ILE A 491 -6.72 3.03 5.71
CA ILE A 491 -6.53 3.48 4.33
C ILE A 491 -7.62 4.50 3.96
N GLY A 492 -7.18 5.68 3.56
CA GLY A 492 -8.06 6.79 3.21
C GLY A 492 -8.43 6.85 1.74
N MET A 493 -7.65 6.18 0.87
CA MET A 493 -7.86 6.13 -0.57
C MET A 493 -7.61 4.71 -1.12
N PHE A 494 -8.55 4.22 -1.91
CA PHE A 494 -8.51 2.93 -2.60
C PHE A 494 -8.65 3.19 -4.10
N ILE A 495 -7.79 2.55 -4.88
CA ILE A 495 -7.89 2.47 -6.33
C ILE A 495 -8.11 1.00 -6.67
N VAL A 496 -9.34 0.67 -7.01
CA VAL A 496 -9.82 -0.71 -7.09
C VAL A 496 -10.03 -1.06 -8.56
N HIS A 497 -9.09 -1.81 -9.13
CA HIS A 497 -9.25 -2.46 -10.42
C HIS A 497 -10.23 -3.63 -10.32
N ARG A 498 -10.45 -4.33 -11.44
CA ARG A 498 -11.36 -5.48 -11.52
C ARG A 498 -11.17 -6.46 -10.35
N LEU A 499 -12.26 -6.73 -9.62
CA LEU A 499 -12.34 -7.73 -8.55
C LEU A 499 -13.51 -8.68 -8.79
N ILE A 500 -13.21 -9.94 -9.06
CA ILE A 500 -14.23 -10.96 -9.41
C ILE A 500 -14.77 -11.65 -8.14
N ASN A 501 -13.93 -11.84 -7.12
CA ASN A 501 -14.30 -12.58 -5.91
C ASN A 501 -15.16 -11.71 -4.97
N GLN A 502 -16.34 -12.21 -4.59
CA GLN A 502 -17.28 -11.50 -3.71
C GLN A 502 -16.71 -11.22 -2.31
N HIS A 503 -15.86 -12.11 -1.78
CA HIS A 503 -15.23 -11.90 -0.47
C HIS A 503 -14.23 -10.75 -0.53
N ASP A 504 -13.40 -10.71 -1.58
CA ASP A 504 -12.48 -9.58 -1.81
C ASP A 504 -13.25 -8.26 -2.00
N GLN A 505 -14.39 -8.27 -2.69
CA GLN A 505 -15.25 -7.08 -2.80
C GLN A 505 -15.78 -6.66 -1.42
N SER A 506 -16.28 -7.60 -0.62
CA SER A 506 -16.83 -7.30 0.71
C SER A 506 -15.80 -6.67 1.66
N VAL A 507 -14.54 -7.12 1.58
CA VAL A 507 -13.43 -6.55 2.34
C VAL A 507 -13.21 -5.07 1.98
N VAL A 508 -13.24 -4.73 0.69
CA VAL A 508 -13.11 -3.33 0.22
C VAL A 508 -14.32 -2.49 0.62
N ILE A 509 -15.53 -3.03 0.52
CA ILE A 509 -16.76 -2.36 0.96
C ILE A 509 -16.66 -1.98 2.43
N ASN A 510 -16.36 -2.96 3.29
CA ASN A 510 -16.29 -2.78 4.73
C ASN A 510 -15.16 -1.81 5.13
N ALA A 511 -13.99 -1.94 4.51
CA ALA A 511 -12.83 -1.09 4.82
C ALA A 511 -13.02 0.36 4.38
N SER A 512 -13.64 0.58 3.21
CA SER A 512 -13.83 1.93 2.68
C SER A 512 -14.93 2.71 3.39
N GLY A 513 -15.91 2.03 4.00
CA GLY A 513 -17.10 2.61 4.63
C GLY A 513 -17.94 3.49 3.70
N THR A 514 -17.65 3.51 2.41
CA THR A 514 -18.12 4.52 1.44
C THR A 514 -18.63 3.92 0.14
N ILE A 515 -18.20 2.69 -0.18
CA ILE A 515 -18.81 1.86 -1.21
C ILE A 515 -20.02 1.18 -0.58
N ASP A 516 -21.14 1.18 -1.28
CA ASP A 516 -22.27 0.31 -0.98
C ASP A 516 -22.26 -0.92 -1.92
N SER A 517 -23.13 -1.88 -1.63
CA SER A 517 -23.26 -3.10 -2.45
C SER A 517 -23.56 -2.82 -3.93
N SER A 518 -24.28 -1.73 -4.24
CA SER A 518 -24.62 -1.41 -5.63
C SER A 518 -23.41 -0.91 -6.43
N VAL A 519 -22.50 -0.11 -5.85
CA VAL A 519 -21.23 0.25 -6.53
C VAL A 519 -20.32 -0.96 -6.67
N ALA A 520 -20.25 -1.82 -5.66
CA ALA A 520 -19.40 -3.00 -5.70
C ALA A 520 -19.78 -3.97 -6.83
N SER A 521 -21.05 -4.00 -7.23
CA SER A 521 -21.54 -4.83 -8.34
C SER A 521 -20.92 -4.46 -9.71
N PHE A 522 -20.31 -3.27 -9.83
CA PHE A 522 -19.57 -2.86 -11.04
C PHE A 522 -18.11 -3.33 -11.05
N LEU A 523 -17.51 -3.66 -9.91
CA LEU A 523 -16.10 -4.06 -9.82
C LEU A 523 -15.75 -5.29 -10.68
N PRO A 524 -16.60 -6.33 -10.81
CA PRO A 524 -16.35 -7.43 -11.74
C PRO A 524 -16.32 -7.03 -13.21
N ASN A 525 -17.04 -5.97 -13.57
CA ASN A 525 -17.27 -5.56 -14.96
C ASN A 525 -16.24 -4.54 -15.47
N LEU A 526 -15.36 -4.05 -14.60
CA LEU A 526 -14.27 -3.16 -14.99
C LEU A 526 -13.34 -3.84 -16.01
N ARG A 527 -13.02 -3.12 -17.08
CA ARG A 527 -12.06 -3.57 -18.11
C ARG A 527 -10.63 -3.41 -17.61
N GLU A 528 -9.69 -3.97 -18.37
CA GLU A 528 -8.26 -3.76 -18.09
C GLU A 528 -7.90 -2.28 -18.15
N GLY A 529 -7.18 -1.80 -17.12
CA GLY A 529 -6.85 -0.39 -16.95
C GLY A 529 -8.00 0.50 -16.46
N GLU A 530 -9.22 -0.03 -16.31
CA GLU A 530 -10.29 0.66 -15.59
C GLU A 530 -10.21 0.38 -14.09
N ALA A 531 -10.40 1.43 -13.28
CA ALA A 531 -10.39 1.35 -11.83
C ALA A 531 -11.48 2.22 -11.21
N MET A 532 -11.92 1.84 -10.01
CA MET A 532 -12.80 2.63 -9.16
C MET A 532 -11.95 3.36 -8.11
N ILE A 533 -11.98 4.69 -8.10
CA ILE A 533 -11.40 5.47 -7.00
C ILE A 533 -12.43 5.59 -5.89
N VAL A 534 -12.03 5.25 -4.67
CA VAL A 534 -12.89 5.28 -3.49
C VAL A 534 -12.07 5.84 -2.35
N GLY A 535 -12.57 6.83 -1.63
CA GLY A 535 -11.85 7.34 -0.49
C GLY A 535 -12.64 8.27 0.39
N SER A 536 -12.06 8.60 1.54
CA SER A 536 -12.61 9.57 2.49
C SER A 536 -12.71 10.98 1.92
N HIS A 537 -11.83 11.29 0.96
CA HIS A 537 -11.84 12.54 0.22
C HIS A 537 -12.82 12.48 -0.96
N ALA A 538 -13.03 11.32 -1.58
CA ALA A 538 -13.98 11.19 -2.68
C ALA A 538 -15.43 11.30 -2.20
N ILE A 539 -16.18 12.24 -2.78
CA ILE A 539 -17.62 12.42 -2.51
C ILE A 539 -18.36 11.11 -2.83
N MET A 540 -17.92 10.45 -3.90
CA MET A 540 -18.48 9.23 -4.42
C MET A 540 -17.39 8.32 -5.02
N PRO A 541 -17.68 7.03 -5.23
CA PRO A 541 -16.85 6.15 -6.06
C PRO A 541 -16.77 6.64 -7.51
N LEU A 542 -15.56 6.77 -8.05
CA LEU A 542 -15.32 7.31 -9.39
C LEU A 542 -14.71 6.26 -10.32
N PRO A 543 -15.43 5.83 -11.37
CA PRO A 543 -14.84 4.97 -12.39
C PRO A 543 -13.90 5.78 -13.28
N ILE A 544 -12.66 5.34 -13.39
CA ILE A 544 -11.64 5.97 -14.20
C ILE A 544 -10.99 4.97 -15.15
N GLN A 545 -10.59 5.44 -16.32
CA GLN A 545 -9.56 4.80 -17.13
C GLN A 545 -8.21 5.34 -16.67
N VAL A 546 -7.39 4.51 -16.05
CA VAL A 546 -6.05 4.88 -15.58
C VAL A 546 -5.16 5.19 -16.78
N ALA A 547 -4.47 6.33 -16.72
CA ALA A 547 -3.48 6.70 -17.71
C ALA A 547 -2.26 5.77 -17.62
N MET A 548 -1.74 5.36 -18.77
CA MET A 548 -0.55 4.52 -18.82
C MET A 548 0.65 5.23 -18.18
N PRO A 549 1.46 4.53 -17.37
CA PRO A 549 2.75 5.04 -16.92
C PRO A 549 3.69 5.21 -18.12
N ARG A 550 4.68 6.09 -18.00
CA ARG A 550 5.75 6.23 -19.00
C ARG A 550 6.66 5.00 -18.97
N SER A 551 6.98 4.54 -17.78
CA SER A 551 7.73 3.33 -17.47
C SER A 551 6.76 2.20 -17.14
N GLN A 552 6.44 1.40 -18.15
CA GLN A 552 5.52 0.27 -17.99
C GLN A 552 6.21 -0.86 -17.22
N PRO A 553 5.65 -1.34 -16.10
CA PRO A 553 6.22 -2.47 -15.37
C PRO A 553 6.29 -3.72 -16.24
N GLU A 554 7.40 -4.43 -16.15
CA GLU A 554 7.69 -5.61 -16.94
C GLU A 554 8.42 -6.64 -16.06
N ILE A 555 7.96 -7.90 -16.13
CA ILE A 555 8.65 -8.99 -15.45
C ILE A 555 9.93 -9.31 -16.23
N PRO A 556 11.13 -9.22 -15.62
CA PRO A 556 12.36 -9.61 -16.28
C PRO A 556 12.28 -11.07 -16.74
N ASP A 557 12.82 -11.38 -17.92
CA ASP A 557 12.92 -12.75 -18.45
C ASP A 557 11.57 -13.43 -18.74
N ARG A 558 10.50 -12.65 -18.96
CA ARG A 558 9.17 -13.18 -19.34
C ARG A 558 9.23 -13.88 -20.70
N LYS A 559 9.55 -15.18 -20.68
CA LYS A 559 9.51 -16.04 -21.87
C LYS A 559 8.06 -16.34 -22.25
N GLU A 560 7.33 -15.37 -22.82
CA GLU A 560 6.04 -15.64 -23.46
C GLU A 560 6.15 -16.70 -24.57
N ALA A 561 7.37 -16.91 -25.09
CA ALA A 561 7.71 -17.90 -26.10
C ALA A 561 7.71 -19.38 -25.65
N THR A 562 7.62 -19.72 -24.36
CA THR A 562 7.73 -21.14 -23.93
C THR A 562 6.48 -21.97 -24.19
N TRP A 563 5.32 -21.36 -24.44
CA TRP A 563 4.08 -22.10 -24.71
C TRP A 563 3.93 -22.48 -26.20
N ILE A 564 4.66 -21.82 -27.11
CA ILE A 564 4.53 -21.99 -28.58
C ILE A 564 5.90 -22.07 -29.29
N ASN A 565 6.88 -22.72 -28.68
CA ASN A 565 8.05 -23.21 -29.43
C ASN A 565 8.55 -24.53 -28.79
N PRO A 566 8.39 -25.68 -29.46
CA PRO A 566 8.91 -26.96 -28.99
C PRO A 566 10.45 -27.04 -29.04
#